data_AF-A0A521QXI8-F1
#
_entry.id   AF-A0A521QXI8-F1
#
_cell.length_a   1.000
_cell.length_b   1.000
_cell.length_c   1.000
_cell.angle_alpha   90.00
_cell.angle_beta   90.00
_cell.angle_gamma   90.00
#
_symmetry.space_group_name_H-M   'P 1'
#
loop_
_entity.id
_entity.type
_entity.pdbx_description
1 polymer ?
#
loop_
_entity_poly.entity_id
_entity_poly.type
_entity_poly.pdbx_seq_one_letter_code
_entity_poly.pdbx_strand_id
1 'polypeptide(L)' 'MRWLHLTVVIVFAVVILAFVWQNFEFVVVSFLGFHVRTPLAVMIGLAYLLGMATGGSLWALLRRSIHGSKFTELR' A
#
# COMPACT_ATOMS: atom_id res chain seq x y z
N MET A 1 -5.53 -30.03 -8.02
CA MET A 1 -4.67 -28.82 -7.96
C MET A 1 -5.21 -27.64 -8.77
N ARG A 2 -5.49 -27.76 -10.09
CA ARG A 2 -6.03 -26.66 -10.92
C ARG A 2 -7.33 -26.02 -10.41
N TRP A 3 -8.28 -26.84 -9.95
CA TRP A 3 -9.58 -26.37 -9.46
C TRP A 3 -9.47 -25.55 -8.18
N LEU A 4 -8.58 -25.94 -7.25
CA LEU A 4 -8.31 -25.17 -6.03
C LEU A 4 -7.73 -23.79 -6.36
N HIS A 5 -6.78 -23.72 -7.30
CA HIS A 5 -6.20 -22.44 -7.70
C HIS A 5 -7.24 -21.54 -8.37
N LEU A 6 -8.10 -22.11 -9.22
CA LEU A 6 -9.20 -21.37 -9.85
C LEU A 6 -10.16 -20.81 -8.81
N THR A 7 -10.59 -21.63 -7.83
CA THR A 7 -11.48 -21.20 -6.76
C THR A 7 -10.87 -20.06 -5.95
N VAL A 8 -9.59 -20.16 -5.57
CA VAL A 8 -8.90 -19.11 -4.81
C VAL A 8 -8.85 -17.81 -5.61
N VAL A 9 -8.52 -17.87 -6.90
CA VAL A 9 -8.48 -16.69 -7.78
C VAL A 9 -9.87 -16.05 -7.90
N ILE A 10 -10.91 -16.87 -8.09
CA ILE A 10 -12.29 -16.37 -8.20
C ILE A 10 -12.73 -15.69 -6.90
N VAL A 11 -12.45 -16.30 -5.75
CA VAL A 11 -12.76 -15.71 -4.44
C VAL A 11 -12.06 -14.36 -4.26
N PHE A 12 -10.77 -14.29 -4.58
CA PHE A 12 -10.03 -13.02 -4.54
C PHE A 12 -10.61 -11.96 -5.48
N ALA A 13 -10.94 -12.34 -6.71
CA ALA A 13 -11.54 -11.44 -7.68
C ALA A 13 -12.87 -10.87 -7.18
N VAL A 14 -13.74 -11.72 -6.60
CA VAL A 14 -15.02 -11.30 -6.02
C VAL A 14 -14.81 -10.34 -4.86
N VAL A 15 -13.86 -10.62 -3.96
CA VAL A 15 -13.52 -9.73 -2.84
C VAL A 15 -13.04 -8.37 -3.33
N ILE A 16 -12.17 -8.33 -4.33
CA ILE A 16 -11.65 -7.08 -4.91
C ILE A 16 -12.79 -6.29 -5.57
N LEU A 17 -13.66 -6.94 -6.34
CA LEU A 17 -14.79 -6.28 -6.99
C LEU A 17 -15.78 -5.72 -5.97
N ALA A 18 -16.10 -6.48 -4.92
CA ALA A 18 -16.95 -6.01 -3.83
C ALA A 18 -16.32 -4.81 -3.10
N PHE A 19 -15.01 -4.85 -2.83
CA PHE A 19 -14.28 -3.73 -2.25
C PHE A 19 -14.38 -2.48 -3.12
N VAL A 20 -14.16 -2.58 -4.43
CA VAL A 20 -14.28 -1.45 -5.36
C VAL A 20 -15.71 -0.90 -5.38
N TRP A 21 -16.71 -1.78 -5.46
CA TRP A 21 -18.12 -1.37 -5.50
C TRP A 21 -18.56 -0.66 -4.21
N GLN A 22 -18.19 -1.22 -3.06
CA GLN A 22 -18.54 -0.65 -1.75
C GLN A 22 -17.78 0.66 -1.46
N ASN A 23 -16.54 0.79 -1.95
CA ASN A 23 -15.68 1.95 -1.69
C ASN A 23 -15.60 2.88 -2.92
N PHE A 24 -16.67 2.92 -3.71
CA PHE A 24 -16.82 3.84 -4.85
C PHE A 24 -17.30 5.23 -4.43
N GLU A 25 -17.34 5.51 -3.13
CA GLU A 25 -17.56 6.86 -2.63
C GLU A 25 -16.39 7.77 -2.98
N PHE A 26 -16.72 8.98 -3.43
CA PHE A 26 -15.72 9.98 -3.78
C PHE A 26 -15.28 10.75 -2.55
N VAL A 27 -13.98 10.69 -2.27
CA VAL A 27 -13.34 11.48 -1.21
C VAL A 27 -12.57 12.64 -1.86
N VAL A 28 -12.62 13.80 -1.21
CA VAL A 28 -11.81 14.96 -1.59
C VAL A 28 -10.52 14.92 -0.78
N VAL A 29 -9.40 14.81 -1.48
CA VAL A 29 -8.07 14.90 -0.90
C VAL A 29 -7.56 16.32 -1.11
N SER A 30 -7.19 16.98 -0.02
CA SER A 30 -6.57 18.31 -0.04
C SER A 30 -5.10 18.19 0.37
N PHE A 31 -4.18 18.57 -0.52
CA PHE A 31 -2.75 18.54 -0.24
C PHE A 31 -2.06 19.77 -0.85
N LEU A 32 -1.36 20.57 -0.02
CA LEU A 32 -0.63 21.77 -0.46
C LEU A 32 -1.45 22.76 -1.32
N GLY A 33 -2.77 22.83 -1.09
CA GLY A 33 -3.69 23.67 -1.87
C GLY A 33 -4.25 23.01 -3.15
N PHE A 34 -3.79 21.80 -3.49
CA PHE A 34 -4.42 20.96 -4.51
C PHE A 34 -5.61 20.20 -3.94
N HIS A 35 -6.71 20.20 -4.67
CA HIS A 35 -7.91 19.44 -4.35
C HIS A 35 -8.17 18.42 -5.43
N VAL A 36 -8.14 17.14 -5.08
CA VAL A 36 -8.44 16.05 -6.01
C VAL A 36 -9.59 15.24 -5.45
N ARG A 37 -10.64 15.09 -6.25
CA ARG A 37 -11.76 14.20 -5.94
C ARG A 37 -11.50 12.84 -6.57
N THR A 38 -11.28 11.82 -5.76
CA THR A 38 -11.04 10.44 -6.22
C THR A 38 -11.91 9.44 -5.47
N PRO A 39 -12.28 8.30 -6.09
CA PRO A 39 -12.90 7.21 -5.35
C PRO A 39 -11.97 6.69 -4.25
N LEU A 40 -12.51 6.41 -3.06
CA LEU A 40 -11.76 5.92 -1.90
C LEU A 40 -10.92 4.68 -2.25
N ALA A 41 -11.51 3.74 -2.99
CA ALA A 41 -10.81 2.52 -3.44
C ALA A 41 -9.55 2.83 -4.27
N VAL A 42 -9.62 3.81 -5.17
CA VAL A 42 -8.49 4.22 -6.03
C VAL A 42 -7.39 4.84 -5.18
N MET A 43 -7.75 5.73 -4.25
CA MET A 43 -6.80 6.36 -3.34
C MET A 43 -6.05 5.33 -2.49
N ILE A 44 -6.77 4.35 -1.90
CA ILE A 44 -6.17 3.29 -1.10
C ILE A 44 -5.23 2.42 -1.94
N GLY A 45 -5.64 2.05 -3.16
CA GLY A 45 -4.80 1.28 -4.08
C GLY A 45 -3.50 2.00 -4.42
N LEU A 46 -3.57 3.29 -4.76
CA LEU A 46 -2.39 4.11 -5.04
C LEU A 46 -1.48 4.25 -3.82
N ALA A 47 -2.05 4.54 -2.64
CA ALA A 47 -1.29 4.64 -1.40
C ALA A 47 -0.57 3.33 -1.06
N TYR A 48 -1.21 2.18 -1.27
CA TYR A 48 -0.61 0.86 -1.07
C TYR A 48 0.55 0.60 -2.04
N LEU A 49 0.38 0.89 -3.33
CA LEU A 49 1.43 0.73 -4.33
C LEU A 49 2.63 1.64 -4.06
N LEU A 50 2.38 2.91 -3.71
CA LEU A 50 3.43 3.84 -3.31
C LEU A 50 4.12 3.37 -2.02
N GLY A 51 3.35 2.90 -1.04
CA GLY A 51 3.86 2.32 0.21
C GLY A 51 4.71 1.06 -0.02
N MET A 52 4.35 0.21 -0.98
CA MET A 52 5.17 -0.93 -1.37
C MET A 52 6.49 -0.50 -2.02
N ALA A 53 6.42 0.46 -2.95
CA ALA A 53 7.61 0.98 -3.64
C ALA A 53 8.57 1.70 -2.67
N THR A 54 8.04 2.44 -1.70
CA THR A 54 8.82 3.24 -0.74
C THR A 54 9.15 2.51 0.56
N GLY A 55 8.35 1.53 0.96
CA GLY A 55 8.51 0.82 2.23
C GLY A 55 9.81 0.02 2.29
N GLY A 56 10.21 -0.60 1.17
CA GLY A 56 11.48 -1.32 1.08
C GLY A 56 12.70 -0.41 1.24
N SER A 57 12.67 0.78 0.64
CA SER A 57 13.76 1.75 0.77
C SER A 57 13.80 2.37 2.17
N LEU A 58 12.65 2.72 2.74
CA LEU A 58 12.55 3.23 4.10
C LEU A 58 13.05 2.20 5.12
N TRP A 59 12.70 0.93 4.95
CA TRP A 59 13.16 -0.17 5.80
C TRP A 59 14.68 -0.39 5.69
N ALA A 60 15.24 -0.30 4.47
CA ALA A 60 16.67 -0.40 4.25
C ALA A 60 17.43 0.76 4.93
N LEU A 61 16.92 1.98 4.81
CA LEU A 61 17.49 3.16 5.46
C LEU A 61 17.39 3.08 6.98
N LEU A 62 16.23 2.68 7.51
CA LEU A 62 16.02 2.50 8.94
C LEU A 62 17.00 1.46 9.50
N ARG A 63 17.14 0.31 8.82
CA ARG A 63 18.09 -0.74 9.19
C ARG A 63 19.54 -0.24 9.20
N ARG A 64 19.93 0.58 8.21
CA ARG A 64 21.25 1.20 8.14
C ARG A 64 21.49 2.18 9.29
N SER A 65 20.49 2.98 9.65
CA SER A 65 20.57 3.93 10.76
C SER A 65 20.79 3.21 12.10
N ILE A 66 20.03 2.14 12.38
CA ILE A 66 20.16 1.39 13.64
C ILE A 66 21.46 0.57 13.72
N HIS A 67 21.97 0.06 12.59
CA HIS A 67 23.28 -0.61 12.57
C HIS A 67 24.44 0.37 12.72
N GLY A 68 24.32 1.58 12.13
CA GLY A 68 25.30 2.64 12.30
C GLY A 68 25.48 3.07 13.76
N SER A 69 24.40 3.10 14.55
CA SER A 69 24.47 3.46 15.98
C SER A 69 25.21 2.46 16.85
N LYS A 70 25.32 1.18 16.47
CA LYS A 70 26.05 0.17 17.26
C LYS A 70 27.58 0.23 17.08
N PHE A 71 28.07 0.94 16.07
CA PHE A 71 29.51 1.01 15.78
C PHE A 71 30.22 2.19 16.47
N THR A 72 29.46 3.11 17.10
CA THR A 72 30.02 4.33 17.70
C THR A 72 30.41 4.16 19.18
N GLU A 73 30.01 3.09 19.85
CA GLU A 73 30.34 2.89 21.29
C GLU A 73 31.65 2.12 21.57
N LEU A 74 32.41 1.72 20.54
CA LEU A 74 33.67 0.97 20.73
C LEU A 74 34.92 1.68 20.19
N ARG A 75 34.94 3.01 20.15
CA ARG A 75 36.17 3.76 19.83
C ARG A 75 36.44 4.91 20.78
#